data_AF-A0A1M7QRA7-F1
#
_entry.id   AF-A0A1M7QRA7-F1
#
_cell.length_a   1.000
_cell.length_b   1.000
_cell.length_c   1.000
_cell.angle_alpha   90.00
_cell.angle_beta   90.00
_cell.angle_gamma   90.00
#
_symmetry.space_group_name_H-M   'P 1'
#
loop_
_entity.id
_entity.type
_entity.pdbx_description
1 polymer ?
#
loop_
_entity_poly.entity_id
_entity_poly.type
_entity_poly.pdbx_seq_one_letter_code
_entity_poly.pdbx_strand_id
1 'polypeptide(L)'
;MNRDLRALGRELRPANPSATQPILAALWWLARHIPEALSILSPAAAWHWTAEHIGSRWATVLLVVLVALLLAVPWTRRAVTALVLVRVTRHRLRTGLVELRLTAHSGKPPVKLFIRPTSVGERVWLWLRAGVSAEDLADASEHLRAACWARDIRVTRNPRWSQLVTVDVIRRDPLAARRIVQHPLALRVIHGTETHAPIP
;
A
#
# COMPACT_ATOMS: atom_id res chain seq x y z
N MET A 1 -14.62 13.73 23.93
CA MET A 1 -13.65 14.65 23.30
C MET A 1 -14.11 14.89 21.86
N ASN A 2 -14.48 16.11 21.50
CA ASN A 2 -15.12 16.43 20.22
C ASN A 2 -14.15 16.31 19.02
N ARG A 3 -14.64 15.88 17.84
CA ARG A 3 -13.84 15.70 16.61
C ARG A 3 -13.17 17.01 16.17
N ASP A 4 -13.88 18.12 16.33
CA ASP A 4 -13.40 19.46 15.96
C ASP A 4 -12.23 19.92 16.85
N LEU A 5 -12.26 19.62 18.15
CA LEU A 5 -11.15 19.93 19.06
C LEU A 5 -9.87 19.15 18.71
N ARG A 6 -10.02 17.91 18.23
CA ARG A 6 -8.89 17.11 17.72
C ARG A 6 -8.35 17.66 16.40
N ALA A 7 -9.23 18.17 15.53
CA ALA A 7 -8.81 18.84 14.29
C ALA A 7 -8.00 20.11 14.60
N LEU A 8 -8.51 20.98 15.46
CA LEU A 8 -7.82 22.21 15.91
C LEU A 8 -6.46 21.89 16.56
N GLY A 9 -6.40 20.84 17.39
CA GLY A 9 -5.13 20.37 17.98
C GLY A 9 -4.08 19.92 16.96
N ARG A 10 -4.49 19.46 15.77
CA ARG A 10 -3.57 19.12 14.66
C ARG A 10 -3.07 20.35 13.93
N GLU A 11 -3.93 21.34 13.73
CA GLU A 11 -3.56 22.60 13.07
C GLU A 11 -2.57 23.41 13.90
N LEU A 12 -2.74 23.38 15.23
CA LEU A 12 -1.85 24.05 16.20
C LEU A 12 -0.54 23.30 16.45
N ARG A 13 -0.41 22.02 16.05
CA ARG A 13 0.90 21.34 16.12
C ARG A 13 1.84 22.06 15.18
N PRO A 14 3.03 22.50 15.62
CA PRO A 14 4.02 23.03 14.70
C PRO A 14 4.24 21.96 13.63
N ALA A 15 3.94 22.31 12.38
CA ALA A 15 4.44 21.53 11.26
C ALA A 15 5.94 21.47 11.51
N ASN A 16 6.49 20.28 11.72
CA ASN A 16 7.92 20.15 11.79
C ASN A 16 8.42 20.75 10.47
N PRO A 17 9.17 21.88 10.48
CA PRO A 17 9.97 22.20 9.33
C PRO A 17 11.06 21.14 9.39
N SER A 18 10.77 19.94 8.90
CA SER A 18 11.82 19.07 8.45
C SER A 18 12.38 19.80 7.26
N ALA A 19 13.27 20.73 7.58
CA ALA A 19 14.20 21.37 6.69
C ALA A 19 14.61 20.29 5.73
N THR A 20 14.27 20.54 4.47
CA THR A 20 14.83 19.96 3.27
C THR A 20 16.16 19.32 3.61
N GLN A 21 16.17 18.03 3.97
CA GLN A 21 17.42 17.30 4.04
C GLN A 21 17.66 16.91 2.60
N PRO A 22 18.50 17.63 1.83
CA PRO A 22 18.75 17.29 0.44
C PRO A 22 19.26 15.86 0.36
N ILE A 23 19.90 15.35 1.42
CA ILE A 23 20.31 13.97 1.56
C ILE A 23 19.10 13.03 1.61
N LEU A 24 18.04 13.29 2.40
CA LEU A 24 16.85 12.44 2.40
C LEU A 24 16.02 12.57 1.12
N ALA A 25 15.96 13.77 0.53
CA ALA A 25 15.31 13.99 -0.77
C ALA A 25 16.08 13.31 -1.91
N ALA A 26 17.41 13.38 -1.90
CA ALA A 26 18.30 12.68 -2.82
C ALA A 26 18.27 11.18 -2.57
N LEU A 27 18.28 10.69 -1.32
CA LEU A 27 18.14 9.27 -0.99
C LEU A 27 16.75 8.76 -1.39
N TRP A 28 15.73 9.62 -1.33
CA TRP A 28 14.37 9.31 -1.78
C TRP A 28 14.27 9.31 -3.32
N TRP A 29 14.92 10.25 -3.99
CA TRP A 29 15.07 10.31 -5.45
C TRP A 29 15.89 9.11 -5.96
N LEU A 30 16.97 8.75 -5.28
CA LEU A 30 17.80 7.58 -5.56
C LEU A 30 17.00 6.31 -5.31
N ALA A 31 16.30 6.17 -4.18
CA ALA A 31 15.45 5.00 -3.92
C ALA A 31 14.25 4.88 -4.89
N ARG A 32 13.80 6.00 -5.47
CA ARG A 32 12.80 6.08 -6.53
C ARG A 32 13.37 5.63 -7.88
N HIS A 33 14.60 6.03 -8.19
CA HIS A 33 15.26 5.75 -9.47
C HIS A 33 16.05 4.45 -9.49
N ILE A 34 16.47 3.91 -8.34
CA ILE A 34 17.19 2.63 -8.26
C ILE A 34 16.39 1.49 -8.88
N PRO A 35 15.09 1.28 -8.62
CA PRO A 35 14.36 0.19 -9.28
C PRO A 35 14.14 0.44 -10.78
N GLU A 36 13.93 1.69 -11.20
CA GLU A 36 13.83 2.06 -12.62
C GLU A 36 15.16 1.81 -13.33
N ALA A 37 16.27 2.30 -12.76
CA ALA A 37 17.62 2.06 -13.21
C ALA A 37 17.98 0.57 -13.20
N LEU A 38 17.65 -0.20 -12.16
CA LEU A 38 17.93 -1.64 -12.12
C LEU A 38 17.12 -2.40 -13.18
N SER A 39 15.87 -1.99 -13.41
CA SER A 39 15.00 -2.56 -14.45
C SER A 39 15.46 -2.24 -15.87
N ILE A 40 16.20 -1.14 -16.06
CA ILE A 40 16.80 -0.73 -17.34
C ILE A 40 18.23 -1.30 -17.48
N LEU A 41 18.99 -1.40 -16.39
CA LEU A 41 20.37 -1.88 -16.36
C LEU A 41 20.44 -3.40 -16.55
N SER A 42 19.47 -4.15 -16.03
CA SER A 42 19.37 -5.61 -16.21
C SER A 42 19.29 -6.02 -17.70
N PRO A 43 18.38 -5.46 -18.52
CA PRO A 43 18.33 -5.77 -19.95
C PRO A 43 19.53 -5.19 -20.71
N ALA A 44 20.11 -4.07 -20.27
CA ALA A 44 21.32 -3.50 -20.88
C ALA A 44 22.57 -4.38 -20.66
N ALA A 45 22.73 -4.97 -19.47
CA ALA A 45 23.82 -5.90 -19.18
C ALA A 45 23.64 -7.23 -19.93
N ALA A 46 22.41 -7.76 -19.99
CA ALA A 46 22.08 -8.93 -20.79
C ALA A 46 22.31 -8.68 -22.29
N TRP A 47 21.96 -7.49 -22.77
CA TRP A 47 22.26 -7.05 -24.13
C TRP A 47 23.75 -7.05 -24.42
N HIS A 48 24.55 -6.42 -23.55
CA HIS A 48 25.99 -6.26 -23.78
C HIS A 48 26.68 -7.62 -23.90
N TRP A 49 26.35 -8.54 -22.99
CA TRP A 49 26.89 -9.90 -22.99
C TRP A 49 26.50 -10.72 -24.23
N THR A 50 25.27 -10.53 -24.74
CA THR A 50 24.76 -11.24 -25.92
C THR A 50 25.27 -10.62 -27.23
N ALA A 51 25.46 -9.30 -27.28
CA ALA A 51 25.95 -8.57 -28.43
C ALA A 51 27.41 -8.92 -28.77
N GLU A 52 28.23 -9.19 -27.75
CA GLU A 52 29.63 -9.61 -27.92
C GLU A 52 29.77 -11.00 -28.55
N HIS A 53 28.81 -11.92 -28.36
CA HIS A 53 28.92 -13.31 -28.79
C HIS A 53 28.21 -13.63 -30.12
N ILE A 54 27.11 -12.93 -30.45
CA ILE A 54 26.19 -13.34 -31.53
C ILE A 54 25.90 -12.19 -32.53
N GLY A 55 26.35 -10.97 -32.20
CA GLY A 55 26.13 -9.77 -33.02
C GLY A 55 24.87 -8.98 -32.64
N SER A 56 24.99 -7.66 -32.71
CA SER A 56 24.04 -6.67 -32.19
C SER A 56 22.57 -6.89 -32.61
N ARG A 57 22.31 -7.31 -33.85
CA ARG A 57 20.94 -7.49 -34.38
C ARG A 57 20.20 -8.68 -33.75
N TRP A 58 20.90 -9.77 -33.43
CA TRP A 58 20.29 -10.96 -32.82
C TRP A 58 20.11 -10.79 -31.31
N ALA A 59 20.97 -10.01 -30.67
CA ALA A 59 20.80 -9.60 -29.28
C ALA A 59 19.51 -8.80 -29.06
N THR A 60 19.12 -7.90 -30.00
CA THR A 60 17.82 -7.19 -29.96
C THR A 60 16.65 -8.12 -29.99
N VAL A 61 16.66 -9.03 -30.95
CA VAL A 61 15.54 -9.93 -31.15
C VAL A 61 15.36 -10.81 -29.92
N LEU A 62 16.45 -11.36 -29.37
CA LEU A 62 16.39 -12.18 -28.16
C LEU A 62 15.91 -11.39 -26.93
N LEU A 63 16.39 -10.16 -26.73
CA LEU A 63 15.96 -9.32 -25.61
C LEU A 63 14.46 -8.99 -25.70
N VAL A 64 14.00 -8.58 -26.89
CA VAL A 64 12.59 -8.25 -27.12
C VAL A 64 11.70 -9.47 -26.92
N VAL A 65 12.10 -10.64 -27.44
CA VAL A 65 11.37 -11.90 -27.25
C VAL A 65 11.33 -12.31 -25.78
N LEU A 66 12.44 -12.18 -25.05
CA LEU A 66 12.51 -12.50 -23.63
C LEU A 66 11.57 -11.59 -22.81
N VAL A 67 11.62 -10.27 -23.05
CA VAL A 67 10.73 -9.31 -22.39
C VAL A 67 9.27 -9.57 -22.76
N ALA A 68 8.98 -9.85 -24.04
CA ALA A 68 7.64 -10.20 -24.48
C ALA A 68 7.13 -11.48 -23.81
N LEU A 69 7.97 -12.51 -23.66
CA LEU A 69 7.63 -13.74 -22.96
C LEU A 69 7.39 -13.50 -21.46
N LEU A 70 8.25 -12.71 -20.82
CA LEU A 70 8.08 -12.28 -19.42
C LEU A 70 6.80 -11.46 -19.22
N LEU A 71 6.39 -10.63 -20.19
CA LEU A 71 5.14 -9.88 -20.14
C LEU A 71 3.92 -10.74 -20.52
N ALA A 72 4.09 -11.78 -21.33
CA ALA A 72 3.03 -12.73 -21.67
C ALA A 72 2.61 -13.56 -20.45
N VAL A 73 3.54 -13.83 -19.52
CA VAL A 73 3.23 -14.55 -18.28
C VAL A 73 2.39 -13.65 -17.35
N PRO A 74 1.14 -14.02 -17.01
CA PRO A 74 0.29 -13.19 -16.16
C PRO A 74 0.80 -13.11 -14.71
N TRP A 75 1.65 -14.05 -14.30
CA TRP A 75 2.17 -14.16 -12.94
C TRP A 75 3.26 -13.12 -12.64
N THR A 76 4.20 -12.92 -13.57
CA THR A 76 5.25 -11.90 -13.51
C THR A 76 4.65 -10.50 -13.50
N ARG A 77 3.68 -10.20 -14.37
CA ARG A 77 2.95 -8.93 -14.34
C ARG A 77 2.27 -8.67 -12.99
N ARG A 78 1.66 -9.70 -12.39
CA ARG A 78 1.04 -9.58 -11.05
C ARG A 78 2.08 -9.34 -9.95
N ALA A 79 3.22 -10.03 -9.99
CA ALA A 79 4.29 -9.85 -9.00
C ALA A 79 4.92 -8.45 -9.09
N VAL A 80 5.27 -8.01 -10.30
CA VAL A 80 5.85 -6.67 -10.54
C VAL A 80 4.88 -5.58 -10.10
N THR A 81 3.61 -5.67 -10.50
CA THR A 81 2.61 -4.68 -10.08
C THR A 81 2.41 -4.66 -8.57
N ALA A 82 2.37 -5.80 -7.89
CA ALA A 82 2.29 -5.86 -6.44
C ALA A 82 3.50 -5.18 -5.76
N LEU A 83 4.71 -5.43 -6.24
CA LEU A 83 5.93 -4.82 -5.69
C LEU A 83 5.96 -3.30 -5.91
N VAL A 84 5.58 -2.83 -7.10
CA VAL A 84 5.48 -1.40 -7.42
C VAL A 84 4.43 -0.73 -6.53
N LEU A 85 3.25 -1.34 -6.40
CA LEU A 85 2.18 -0.80 -5.56
C LEU A 85 2.59 -0.71 -4.08
N VAL A 86 3.28 -1.73 -3.55
CA VAL A 86 3.84 -1.68 -2.19
C VAL A 86 4.80 -0.50 -2.00
N ARG A 87 5.67 -0.22 -2.99
CA ARG A 87 6.57 0.94 -2.97
C ARG A 87 5.79 2.25 -2.99
N VAL A 88 4.80 2.37 -3.87
CA VAL A 88 3.96 3.57 -4.01
C VAL A 88 3.17 3.82 -2.73
N THR A 89 2.47 2.82 -2.21
CA THR A 89 1.72 2.91 -0.95
C THR A 89 2.64 3.28 0.20
N ARG A 90 3.84 2.69 0.29
CA ARG A 90 4.81 3.07 1.32
C ARG A 90 5.16 4.55 1.26
N HIS A 91 5.41 5.08 0.08
CA HIS A 91 5.74 6.49 -0.05
C HIS A 91 4.53 7.39 0.22
N ARG A 92 3.42 7.17 -0.50
CA ARG A 92 2.26 8.06 -0.43
C ARG A 92 1.60 8.06 0.94
N LEU A 93 1.51 6.91 1.60
CA LEU A 93 1.02 6.87 2.98
C LEU A 93 1.97 7.59 3.95
N ARG A 94 3.29 7.66 3.67
CA ARG A 94 4.21 8.48 4.49
C ARG A 94 3.94 9.96 4.25
N THR A 95 3.80 10.38 2.99
CA THR A 95 3.50 11.78 2.63
C THR A 95 2.16 12.22 3.22
N GLY A 96 1.10 11.41 3.07
CA GLY A 96 -0.22 11.70 3.64
C GLY A 96 -0.22 11.77 5.16
N LEU A 97 0.54 10.91 5.86
CA LEU A 97 0.69 11.00 7.32
C LEU A 97 1.37 12.30 7.77
N VAL A 98 2.31 12.81 6.97
CA VAL A 98 3.01 14.08 7.24
C VAL A 98 2.11 15.27 6.94
N GLU A 99 1.45 15.28 5.77
CA GLU A 99 0.51 16.34 5.35
C GLU A 99 -0.65 16.49 6.33
N LEU A 100 -1.21 15.37 6.80
CA LEU A 100 -2.31 15.35 7.77
C LEU A 100 -1.85 15.59 9.22
N ARG A 101 -0.55 15.86 9.43
CA ARG A 101 0.06 16.08 10.75
C ARG A 101 -0.29 15.00 11.78
N LEU A 102 -0.43 13.76 11.30
CA LEU A 102 -0.65 12.57 12.13
C LEU A 102 0.68 12.12 12.74
N THR A 103 1.44 13.06 13.29
CA THR A 103 2.76 12.89 13.90
C THR A 103 2.63 12.88 15.42
N ALA A 104 3.58 12.29 16.12
CA ALA A 104 3.66 12.48 17.56
C ALA A 104 3.92 13.97 17.90
N HIS A 105 3.76 14.37 19.17
CA HIS A 105 4.08 15.73 19.62
C HIS A 105 5.55 16.13 19.32
N SER A 106 6.45 15.14 19.19
CA SER A 106 7.84 15.30 18.74
C SER A 106 8.02 15.53 17.23
N GLY A 107 6.93 15.67 16.45
CA GLY A 107 6.96 15.91 15.01
C GLY A 107 7.34 14.70 14.15
N LYS A 108 7.45 13.51 14.75
CA LYS A 108 7.84 12.26 14.06
C LYS A 108 6.60 11.47 13.61
N PRO A 109 6.51 11.03 12.33
CA PRO A 109 5.40 10.21 11.86
C PRO A 109 5.42 8.79 12.47
N PRO A 110 4.28 8.07 12.47
CA PRO A 110 4.19 6.68 12.91
C PRO A 110 5.17 5.79 12.17
N VAL A 111 5.75 4.83 12.90
CA VAL A 111 6.74 3.92 12.31
C VAL A 111 6.02 2.85 11.51
N LYS A 112 6.38 2.70 10.24
CA LYS A 112 5.93 1.58 9.41
C LYS A 112 6.74 0.34 9.74
N LEU A 113 6.06 -0.71 10.21
CA LEU A 113 6.70 -1.99 10.49
C LEU A 113 6.82 -2.82 9.22
N PHE A 114 5.69 -3.00 8.52
CA PHE A 114 5.61 -3.94 7.43
C PHE A 114 4.48 -3.59 6.45
N ILE A 115 4.63 -4.04 5.21
CA ILE A 115 3.58 -3.97 4.18
C ILE A 115 3.54 -5.32 3.48
N ARG A 116 2.34 -5.91 3.40
CA ARG A 116 2.11 -7.20 2.75
C ARG A 116 1.12 -6.99 1.62
N PRO A 117 1.46 -7.41 0.38
CA PRO A 117 0.48 -7.42 -0.70
C PRO A 117 -0.62 -8.46 -0.40
N THR A 118 -1.87 -8.09 -0.66
CA THR A 118 -3.05 -8.96 -0.56
C THR A 118 -3.73 -9.03 -1.93
N SER A 119 -4.68 -9.96 -2.10
CA SER A 119 -5.40 -10.13 -3.37
C SER A 119 -6.20 -8.88 -3.79
N VAL A 120 -6.62 -8.07 -2.82
CA VAL A 120 -7.47 -6.88 -2.99
C VAL A 120 -6.69 -5.56 -2.97
N GLY A 121 -5.44 -5.60 -2.53
CA GLY A 121 -4.63 -4.41 -2.31
C GLY A 121 -3.46 -4.73 -1.41
N GLU A 122 -3.35 -4.02 -0.29
CA GLU A 122 -2.19 -4.12 0.59
C GLU A 122 -2.59 -3.96 2.06
N ARG A 123 -1.94 -4.71 2.94
CA ARG A 123 -2.06 -4.58 4.39
C ARG A 123 -0.81 -3.93 4.94
N VAL A 124 -0.96 -2.82 5.66
CA VAL A 124 0.13 -2.06 6.26
C VAL A 124 0.03 -2.14 7.78
N TRP A 125 1.13 -2.48 8.45
CA TRP A 125 1.22 -2.44 9.91
C TRP A 125 1.95 -1.17 10.34
N LEU A 126 1.25 -0.35 11.11
CA LEU A 126 1.72 0.90 11.66
C LEU A 126 1.89 0.78 13.16
N TRP A 127 3.07 1.16 13.65
CA TRP A 127 3.32 1.41 15.05
C TRP A 127 3.07 2.88 15.35
N LEU A 128 1.96 3.17 16.01
CA LEU A 128 1.61 4.50 16.48
C LEU A 128 2.52 4.87 17.65
N ARG A 129 3.09 6.07 17.55
CA ARG A 129 3.94 6.67 18.58
C ARG A 129 3.05 7.44 19.56
N ALA A 130 3.49 7.63 20.80
CA ALA A 130 2.73 8.33 21.83
C ALA A 130 2.20 9.70 21.30
N GLY A 131 0.89 9.92 21.41
CA GLY A 131 0.21 11.14 20.94
C GLY A 131 -0.55 11.01 19.60
N VAL A 132 -0.57 9.83 18.98
CA VAL A 132 -1.44 9.49 17.84
C VAL A 132 -2.27 8.26 18.21
N SER A 133 -3.58 8.34 18.05
CA SER A 133 -4.51 7.25 18.34
C SER A 133 -4.99 6.56 17.06
N ALA A 134 -5.56 5.36 17.20
CA ALA A 134 -6.14 4.63 16.06
C ALA A 134 -7.36 5.37 15.51
N GLU A 135 -8.07 6.06 16.40
CA GLU A 135 -9.26 6.85 16.12
C GLU A 135 -8.90 8.09 15.27
N ASP A 136 -7.76 8.75 15.53
CA ASP A 136 -7.28 9.86 14.68
C ASP A 136 -7.00 9.39 13.25
N LEU A 137 -6.52 8.16 13.11
CA LEU A 137 -6.24 7.56 11.80
C LEU A 137 -7.53 7.16 11.07
N ALA A 138 -8.53 6.67 11.80
CA ALA A 138 -9.85 6.39 11.28
C ALA A 138 -10.56 7.68 10.83
N ASP A 139 -10.47 8.75 11.63
CA ASP A 139 -11.04 10.07 11.30
C ASP A 139 -10.40 10.69 10.04
N ALA A 140 -9.14 10.35 9.76
CA ALA A 140 -8.37 10.80 8.61
C ALA A 140 -8.35 9.79 7.44
N SER A 141 -9.07 8.67 7.55
CA SER A 141 -9.06 7.59 6.56
C SER A 141 -9.46 8.05 5.15
N GLU A 142 -10.40 8.98 5.04
CA GLU A 142 -10.83 9.54 3.76
C GLU A 142 -9.74 10.38 3.07
N HIS A 143 -9.01 11.17 3.84
CA HIS A 143 -7.87 11.93 3.31
C HIS A 143 -6.74 11.00 2.91
N LEU A 144 -6.47 9.97 3.72
CA LEU A 144 -5.51 8.92 3.38
C LEU A 144 -5.93 8.14 2.14
N ARG A 145 -7.22 7.92 1.92
CA ARG A 145 -7.77 7.24 0.73
C ARG A 145 -7.43 8.03 -0.52
N ALA A 146 -7.69 9.34 -0.52
CA ALA A 146 -7.29 10.24 -1.60
C ALA A 146 -5.76 10.27 -1.78
N ALA A 147 -5.02 10.41 -0.68
CA ALA A 147 -3.56 10.44 -0.69
C ALA A 147 -2.90 9.11 -1.11
N CYS A 148 -3.55 7.96 -1.00
CA CYS A 148 -2.99 6.67 -1.44
C CYS A 148 -3.46 6.22 -2.82
N TRP A 149 -4.36 6.97 -3.47
CA TRP A 149 -5.12 6.53 -4.66
C TRP A 149 -5.78 5.16 -4.41
N ALA A 150 -6.38 5.02 -3.22
CA ALA A 150 -7.09 3.81 -2.82
C ALA A 150 -8.59 4.00 -3.07
N ARG A 151 -9.27 2.88 -3.35
CA ARG A 151 -10.74 2.89 -3.44
C ARG A 151 -11.35 2.97 -2.05
N ASP A 152 -10.78 2.26 -1.10
CA ASP A 152 -11.19 2.26 0.30
C ASP A 152 -9.97 2.07 1.22
N ILE A 153 -10.03 2.60 2.44
CA ILE A 153 -9.02 2.39 3.48
C ILE A 153 -9.72 1.98 4.76
N ARG A 154 -9.35 0.80 5.27
CA ARG A 154 -9.88 0.29 6.54
C ARG A 154 -8.81 0.31 7.60
N VAL A 155 -9.12 0.96 8.72
CA VAL A 155 -8.24 1.05 9.87
C VAL A 155 -8.75 0.08 10.93
N THR A 156 -7.93 -0.90 11.30
CA THR A 156 -8.23 -1.89 12.33
C THR A 156 -7.21 -1.80 13.46
N ARG A 157 -7.68 -1.58 14.68
CA ARG A 157 -6.85 -1.56 15.89
C ARG A 157 -6.58 -2.99 16.36
N ASN A 158 -5.36 -3.28 16.80
CA ASN A 158 -5.07 -4.55 17.45
C ASN A 158 -5.67 -4.57 18.88
N PRO A 159 -6.46 -5.60 19.25
CA PRO A 159 -7.04 -5.70 20.59
C PRO A 159 -6.00 -5.82 21.71
N ARG A 160 -4.82 -6.40 21.43
CA ARG A 160 -3.76 -6.60 22.44
C ARG A 160 -2.84 -5.38 22.61
N TRP A 161 -2.63 -4.61 21.54
CA TRP A 161 -1.69 -3.49 21.54
C TRP A 161 -2.32 -2.26 20.89
N SER A 162 -2.63 -1.24 21.69
CA SER A 162 -3.19 0.04 21.21
C SER A 162 -2.25 0.79 20.25
N GLN A 163 -0.94 0.54 20.36
CA GLN A 163 0.07 1.14 19.51
C GLN A 163 0.16 0.46 18.13
N LEU A 164 -0.36 -0.75 17.98
CA LEU A 164 -0.29 -1.48 16.72
C LEU A 164 -1.61 -1.36 15.96
N VAL A 165 -1.55 -0.70 14.81
CA VAL A 165 -2.71 -0.49 13.93
C VAL A 165 -2.44 -1.09 12.57
N THR A 166 -3.44 -1.79 12.05
CA THR A 166 -3.42 -2.36 10.71
C THR A 166 -4.26 -1.49 9.80
N VAL A 167 -3.67 -1.04 8.69
CA VAL A 167 -4.34 -0.25 7.66
C VAL A 167 -4.42 -1.10 6.40
N ASP A 168 -5.64 -1.50 6.04
CA ASP A 168 -5.93 -2.22 4.81
C ASP A 168 -6.25 -1.21 3.71
N VAL A 169 -5.36 -1.12 2.73
CA VAL A 169 -5.48 -0.26 1.55
C VAL A 169 -6.10 -1.08 0.42
N ILE A 170 -7.36 -0.80 0.11
CA ILE A 170 -8.15 -1.56 -0.87
C ILE A 170 -8.11 -0.81 -2.19
N ARG A 171 -7.51 -1.44 -3.21
CA ARG A 171 -7.42 -0.88 -4.58
C ARG A 171 -8.34 -1.62 -5.55
N ARG A 172 -8.52 -2.92 -5.33
CA ARG A 172 -9.38 -3.80 -6.12
C ARG A 172 -10.55 -4.25 -5.27
N ASP A 173 -11.71 -4.28 -5.90
CA ASP A 173 -12.93 -4.76 -5.28
C ASP A 173 -12.99 -6.30 -5.42
N PRO A 174 -12.90 -7.06 -4.33
CA PRO A 174 -13.05 -8.52 -4.38
C PRO A 174 -14.46 -8.95 -4.79
N LEU A 175 -15.48 -8.12 -4.58
CA LEU A 175 -16.89 -8.45 -4.89
C LEU A 175 -17.23 -8.16 -6.35
N ALA A 176 -16.54 -7.20 -6.99
CA ALA A 176 -16.64 -6.97 -8.43
C ALA A 176 -15.94 -8.07 -9.25
N ALA A 177 -14.96 -8.76 -8.65
CA ALA A 177 -14.39 -9.95 -9.26
C ALA A 177 -15.43 -11.08 -9.19
N ARG A 178 -15.94 -11.49 -10.35
CA ARG A 178 -16.91 -12.56 -10.62
C ARG A 178 -16.46 -13.97 -10.16
N ARG A 179 -15.66 -14.08 -9.11
CA ARG A 179 -15.25 -15.33 -8.46
C ARG A 179 -15.93 -15.36 -7.09
N ILE A 180 -17.15 -15.88 -7.09
CA ILE A 180 -17.90 -16.23 -5.89
C ILE A 180 -17.03 -17.23 -5.12
N VAL A 181 -16.48 -16.81 -3.99
CA VAL A 181 -15.91 -17.75 -3.02
C VAL A 181 -17.10 -18.42 -2.36
N GLN A 182 -17.39 -19.66 -2.75
CA GLN A 182 -18.45 -20.45 -2.11
C GLN A 182 -18.02 -20.76 -0.68
N HIS A 183 -18.40 -19.89 0.26
CA HIS A 183 -18.16 -20.13 1.68
C HIS A 183 -19.34 -20.93 2.25
N PRO A 184 -19.12 -22.09 2.89
CA PRO A 184 -20.18 -22.94 3.44
C PRO A 184 -20.99 -22.32 4.59
N LEU A 185 -20.66 -21.09 5.02
CA LEU A 185 -21.41 -20.37 6.06
C LEU A 185 -22.60 -19.59 5.49
N ALA A 186 -22.63 -19.33 4.18
CA ALA A 186 -23.75 -18.64 3.54
C ALA A 186 -25.03 -19.53 3.52
N LEU A 187 -24.86 -20.85 3.46
CA LEU A 187 -25.99 -21.81 3.47
C LEU A 187 -26.69 -21.91 4.82
N ARG A 188 -25.99 -21.67 5.94
CA ARG A 188 -26.60 -21.76 7.28
C ARG A 188 -27.52 -20.60 7.63
N VAL A 189 -27.31 -19.42 7.05
CA VAL A 189 -28.18 -18.25 7.30
C VAL A 189 -29.53 -18.41 6.61
N ILE A 190 -29.59 -19.09 5.47
CA ILE A 190 -30.84 -19.30 4.71
C ILE A 190 -31.72 -20.38 5.36
N HIS A 191 -31.13 -21.38 6.02
CA HIS A 191 -31.89 -22.43 6.73
C HIS A 191 -32.35 -22.03 8.14
N GLY A 192 -31.85 -20.93 8.70
CA GLY A 192 -32.21 -20.46 10.05
C GLY A 192 -33.53 -19.67 10.13
N THR A 193 -34.14 -19.32 8.99
CA THR A 193 -35.32 -18.45 8.94
C THR A 193 -36.66 -19.16 8.78
N GLU A 194 -36.71 -20.50 8.74
CA GLU A 194 -37.95 -21.24 8.52
C GLU A 194 -38.65 -21.76 9.80
N THR A 195 -38.14 -21.44 11.00
CA THR A 195 -38.75 -21.94 12.25
C THR A 195 -39.34 -20.84 13.12
N HIS A 196 -40.27 -20.06 12.56
CA HIS A 196 -41.23 -19.32 13.39
C HIS A 196 -42.61 -19.30 12.72
N ALA A 197 -43.34 -20.41 12.87
CA ALA A 197 -44.78 -20.44 12.64
C ALA A 197 -45.49 -19.94 13.93
N PRO A 198 -46.47 -19.04 13.83
CA PRO A 198 -47.31 -18.66 14.95
C PRO A 198 -48.40 -19.71 15.21
N ILE A 199 -48.44 -20.15 16.48
CA ILE A 199 -49.54 -20.55 17.37
C ILE A 199 -50.94 -20.79 16.76
N PRO A 200 -51.68 -21.77 17.31
CA PRO A 200 -52.99 -21.48 17.91
C PRO A 200 -52.98 -21.52 19.43
#